data_AF-L8GG47-F1
#
_entry.id   AF-L8GG47-F1
#
_cell.length_a   1.000
_cell.length_b   1.000
_cell.length_c   1.000
_cell.angle_alpha   90.00
_cell.angle_beta   90.00
_cell.angle_gamma   90.00
#
_symmetry.space_group_name_H-M   'P 1'
#
loop_
_entity.id
_entity.type
_entity.pdbx_description
1 polymer ?
#
loop_
_entity_poly.entity_id
_entity_poly.type
_entity_poly.pdbx_seq_one_letter_code
_entity_poly.pdbx_strand_id
1 'polypeptide(L)'
;DPRVRGFIKHTHFGLPLELDHLKSFSRERKIDPEVARQNLLNFNICTVLHPHETCVQHFFTFAWAGFKRALPLYAPLHIVTTLVVLLAKLTSKVKESVKRAGSFSNLSRSFSIDDFIEATDAQQQTHDGAHAPVPAQPPARKEPLQAALDKAQAFAARMLKVLTKRRILRVTSFTLALVRRVIFNIVRSSVFLGVYCSAAWLAACFAHNMSGVKGPFWVRLHLMFSGLACLLEAKSRRIELAMYCIPQALNSAVNEAIKYNKLPRWLVNLRHLDVLFFCLASAVTVFCYKNDPKSIRPSFYFLMKWLWA
;
A
#
# COMPACT_ATOMS: atom_id res chain seq x y z
N ASP A 1 33.46 11.34 42.22
CA ASP A 1 32.82 10.32 43.08
C ASP A 1 32.48 9.06 42.26
N PRO A 2 32.99 7.87 42.64
CA PRO A 2 32.65 6.58 42.01
C PRO A 2 31.15 6.29 41.96
N ARG A 3 30.38 6.78 42.94
CA ARG A 3 28.92 6.61 43.01
C ARG A 3 28.20 7.40 41.92
N VAL A 4 28.71 8.59 41.59
CA VAL A 4 28.22 9.46 40.49
C VAL A 4 28.54 8.86 39.12
N ARG A 5 29.74 8.26 38.97
CA ARG A 5 30.16 7.60 37.72
C ARG A 5 29.31 6.36 37.41
N GLY A 6 28.89 5.61 38.43
CA GLY A 6 27.95 4.50 38.29
C GLY A 6 26.54 4.98 37.90
N PHE A 7 26.03 6.01 38.59
CA PHE A 7 24.69 6.54 38.36
C PHE A 7 24.51 7.14 36.96
N ILE A 8 25.47 7.94 36.46
CA ILE A 8 25.43 8.50 35.10
C ILE A 8 25.41 7.40 34.03
N LYS A 9 26.14 6.31 34.26
CA LYS A 9 26.17 5.13 33.39
C LYS A 9 24.82 4.41 33.33
N HIS A 10 24.10 4.36 34.46
CA HIS A 10 22.78 3.74 34.55
C HIS A 10 21.69 4.63 33.94
N THR A 11 21.78 5.95 34.17
CA THR A 11 20.75 6.92 33.76
C THR A 11 20.74 7.28 32.28
N HIS A 12 21.90 7.25 31.60
CA HIS A 12 22.05 7.66 30.20
C HIS A 12 22.34 6.50 29.24
N PHE A 13 21.60 5.39 29.35
CA PHE A 13 21.68 4.28 28.37
C PHE A 13 23.07 3.67 28.18
N GLY A 14 24.00 3.89 29.12
CA GLY A 14 25.40 3.48 28.95
C GLY A 14 26.18 4.29 27.90
N LEU A 15 25.69 5.43 27.42
CA LEU A 15 26.56 6.45 26.86
C LEU A 15 27.22 7.18 28.05
N PRO A 16 28.57 7.27 28.11
CA PRO A 16 29.19 8.14 29.09
C PRO A 16 28.70 9.54 28.76
N LEU A 17 27.83 10.10 29.60
CA LEU A 17 27.65 11.54 29.59
C LEU A 17 28.99 12.05 30.08
N GLU A 18 29.82 12.42 29.10
CA GLU A 18 31.21 12.76 29.28
C GLU A 18 31.21 13.82 30.37
N LEU A 19 31.88 13.52 31.49
CA LEU A 19 31.83 14.37 32.67
C LEU A 19 32.25 15.81 32.30
N ASP A 20 33.03 15.93 31.23
CA ASP A 20 33.51 17.17 30.63
C ASP A 20 32.41 17.94 29.88
N HIS A 21 31.43 17.27 29.27
CA HIS A 21 30.23 17.90 28.71
C HIS A 21 29.29 18.44 29.79
N LEU A 22 29.17 17.74 30.92
CA LEU A 22 28.37 18.23 32.05
C LEU A 22 29.05 19.42 32.73
N LYS A 23 30.38 19.36 32.89
CA LYS A 23 31.20 20.45 33.42
C LYS A 23 31.24 21.66 32.48
N SER A 24 31.29 21.46 31.17
CA SER A 24 31.25 22.54 30.18
C SER A 24 29.88 23.22 30.18
N PHE A 25 28.80 22.44 30.17
CA PHE A 25 27.43 22.95 30.31
C PHE A 25 27.20 23.72 31.62
N SER A 26 27.72 23.19 32.74
CA SER A 26 27.67 23.82 34.07
C SER A 26 28.49 25.11 34.14
N ARG A 27 29.70 25.15 33.55
CA ARG A 27 30.52 26.38 33.46
C ARG A 27 29.90 27.42 32.56
N GLU A 28 29.42 27.02 31.38
CA GLU A 28 28.83 27.91 30.37
C GLU A 28 27.57 28.60 30.90
N ARG A 29 26.79 27.90 31.72
CA ARG A 29 25.58 28.45 32.36
C ARG A 29 25.77 28.93 33.79
N LYS A 30 26.99 28.87 34.35
CA LYS A 30 27.31 29.18 35.76
C LYS A 30 26.41 28.46 36.78
N ILE A 31 26.03 27.22 36.49
CA ILE A 31 25.17 26.40 37.35
C ILE A 31 26.07 25.52 38.21
N ASP A 32 25.89 25.53 39.53
CA ASP A 32 26.63 24.66 40.45
C ASP A 32 26.49 23.19 40.00
N PRO A 33 27.59 22.43 39.84
CA PRO A 33 27.54 21.03 39.42
C PRO A 33 26.68 20.13 40.31
N GLU A 34 26.51 20.44 41.60
CA GLU A 34 25.58 19.68 42.47
C GLU A 34 24.11 20.02 42.21
N VAL A 35 23.81 21.25 41.80
CA VAL A 35 22.47 21.65 41.34
C VAL A 35 22.17 21.00 39.97
N ALA A 36 23.14 20.97 39.06
CA ALA A 36 23.02 20.25 37.79
C ALA A 36 22.77 18.74 38.02
N ARG A 37 23.44 18.16 39.03
CA ARG A 37 23.24 16.76 39.47
C ARG A 37 21.85 16.53 40.05
N GLN A 38 21.35 17.41 40.93
CA GLN A 38 19.97 17.34 41.44
C GLN A 38 18.93 17.48 40.33
N ASN A 39 19.15 18.35 39.36
CA ASN A 39 18.27 18.52 38.19
C ASN A 39 18.26 17.29 37.26
N LEU A 40 19.38 16.57 37.14
CA LEU A 40 19.46 15.27 36.45
C LEU A 40 18.82 14.13 37.23
N LEU A 41 18.89 14.19 38.56
CA LEU A 41 18.23 13.24 39.47
C LEU A 41 16.71 13.40 39.40
N ASN A 42 16.22 14.64 39.42
CA ASN A 42 14.82 15.03 39.27
C ASN A 42 14.37 15.22 37.81
N PHE A 43 15.16 14.75 36.84
CA PHE A 43 14.81 14.84 35.43
C PHE A 43 13.52 14.05 35.19
N ASN A 44 12.46 14.77 34.85
CA ASN A 44 11.19 14.20 34.45
C ASN A 44 11.08 14.29 32.93
N ILE A 45 11.13 13.15 32.24
CA ILE A 45 11.05 13.12 30.78
C ILE A 45 9.76 13.78 30.25
N CYS A 46 8.68 13.75 31.04
CA CYS A 46 7.40 14.33 30.68
C CYS A 46 7.46 15.87 30.54
N THR A 47 8.26 16.56 31.37
CA THR A 47 8.38 18.03 31.29
C THR A 47 9.20 18.48 30.09
N VAL A 48 10.04 17.60 29.54
CA VAL A 48 10.82 17.86 28.31
C VAL A 48 10.01 17.51 27.06
N LEU A 49 9.29 16.38 27.06
CA LEU A 49 8.47 15.95 25.93
C LEU A 49 7.23 16.84 25.73
N HIS A 50 6.56 17.21 26.82
CA HIS A 50 5.28 17.91 26.79
C HIS A 50 5.11 18.87 27.99
N PRO A 51 5.80 20.03 27.99
CA PRO A 51 5.95 20.90 29.16
C PRO A 51 4.65 21.45 29.77
N HIS A 52 3.50 21.35 29.09
CA HIS A 52 2.22 21.87 29.57
C HIS A 52 1.03 20.94 29.26
N GLU A 53 1.28 19.67 28.95
CA GLU A 53 0.21 18.69 28.65
C GLU A 53 0.36 17.45 29.53
N THR A 54 -0.74 16.73 29.72
CA THR A 54 -0.67 15.38 30.31
C THR A 54 -0.15 14.37 29.28
N CYS A 55 0.42 13.25 29.73
CA CYS A 55 0.95 12.22 28.82
C CYS A 55 -0.13 11.71 27.83
N VAL A 56 -1.37 11.59 28.30
CA VAL A 56 -2.51 11.13 27.49
C VAL A 56 -2.95 12.20 26.50
N GLN A 57 -3.02 13.45 26.93
CA GLN A 57 -3.33 14.57 26.02
C GLN A 57 -2.27 14.67 24.92
N HIS A 58 -0.99 14.61 25.29
CA HIS A 58 0.12 14.62 24.34
C HIS A 58 0.05 13.46 23.35
N PHE A 59 -0.35 12.26 23.80
CA PHE A 59 -0.55 11.11 22.94
C PHE A 59 -1.54 11.42 21.80
N PHE A 60 -2.71 11.99 22.12
CA PHE A 60 -3.73 12.30 21.11
C PHE A 60 -3.34 13.50 20.23
N THR A 61 -2.79 14.58 20.80
CA THR A 61 -2.35 15.75 20.02
C THR A 61 -1.25 15.37 19.03
N PHE A 62 -0.26 14.60 19.47
CA PHE A 62 0.82 14.10 18.62
C PHE A 62 0.33 13.08 17.60
N ALA A 63 -0.61 12.20 17.97
CA ALA A 63 -1.15 11.18 17.06
C ALA A 63 -1.93 11.85 15.92
N TRP A 64 -2.74 12.86 16.24
CA TRP A 64 -3.45 13.66 15.27
C TRP A 64 -2.52 14.47 14.37
N ALA A 65 -1.49 15.09 14.94
CA ALA A 65 -0.47 15.78 14.16
C ALA A 65 0.32 14.82 13.25
N GLY A 66 0.61 13.61 13.72
CA GLY A 66 1.23 12.53 12.94
C GLY A 66 0.33 12.07 11.79
N PHE A 67 -0.94 11.85 12.06
CA PHE A 67 -1.95 11.49 11.04
C PHE A 67 -2.02 12.53 9.91
N LYS A 68 -2.11 13.82 10.26
CA LYS A 68 -2.14 14.91 9.27
C LYS A 68 -0.88 14.98 8.41
N ARG A 69 0.30 14.72 9.00
CA ARG A 69 1.58 14.65 8.27
C ARG A 69 1.70 13.40 7.39
N ALA A 70 1.10 12.29 7.81
CA ALA A 70 1.15 11.02 7.10
C ALA A 70 0.28 11.02 5.83
N LEU A 71 -0.87 11.68 5.85
CA LEU A 71 -1.79 11.75 4.70
C LEU A 71 -1.12 12.17 3.38
N PRO A 72 -0.39 13.31 3.29
CA PRO A 72 0.24 13.72 2.03
C PRO A 72 1.38 12.80 1.58
N LEU A 73 1.95 11.97 2.46
CA LEU A 73 2.97 10.97 2.09
C LEU A 73 2.33 9.71 1.51
N TYR A 74 1.25 9.22 2.12
CA TYR A 74 0.59 7.97 1.69
C TYR A 74 -0.37 8.15 0.52
N ALA A 75 -1.03 9.31 0.42
CA ALA A 75 -2.03 9.55 -0.62
C ALA A 75 -1.46 9.41 -2.05
N PRO A 76 -0.31 10.02 -2.43
CA PRO A 76 0.21 9.91 -3.80
C PRO A 76 0.55 8.47 -4.19
N LEU A 77 1.21 7.73 -3.30
CA LEU A 77 1.58 6.32 -3.54
C LEU A 77 0.34 5.45 -3.80
N HIS A 78 -0.69 5.61 -2.97
CA HIS A 78 -1.94 4.87 -3.12
C HIS A 78 -2.74 5.32 -4.34
N ILE A 79 -2.72 6.60 -4.71
CA ILE A 79 -3.37 7.12 -5.91
C ILE A 79 -2.70 6.53 -7.16
N VAL A 80 -1.37 6.56 -7.25
CA VAL A 80 -0.62 6.03 -8.41
C VAL A 80 -0.89 4.54 -8.59
N THR A 81 -0.75 3.74 -7.53
CA THR A 81 -1.01 2.29 -7.60
C THR A 81 -2.45 1.98 -7.97
N THR A 82 -3.41 2.75 -7.45
CA THR A 82 -4.83 2.61 -7.80
C THR A 82 -5.10 2.98 -9.25
N LEU A 83 -4.48 4.06 -9.75
CA LEU A 83 -4.61 4.51 -11.12
C LEU A 83 -4.08 3.45 -12.09
N VAL A 84 -2.90 2.88 -11.81
CA VAL A 84 -2.32 1.80 -12.62
C VAL A 84 -3.26 0.58 -12.67
N VAL A 85 -3.78 0.15 -11.52
CA VAL A 85 -4.72 -0.99 -11.46
C VAL A 85 -6.03 -0.68 -12.18
N LEU A 86 -6.54 0.55 -12.05
CA LEU A 86 -7.75 1.00 -12.73
C LEU A 86 -7.55 0.99 -14.26
N LEU A 87 -6.44 1.56 -14.75
CA LEU A 87 -6.08 1.57 -16.16
C LEU A 87 -5.92 0.15 -16.71
N ALA A 88 -5.19 -0.73 -16.02
CA ALA A 88 -5.00 -2.13 -16.42
C ALA A 88 -6.32 -2.93 -16.47
N LYS A 89 -7.22 -2.69 -15.51
CA LYS A 89 -8.54 -3.33 -15.50
C LYS A 89 -9.50 -2.76 -16.54
N LEU A 90 -9.40 -1.46 -16.86
CA LEU A 90 -10.18 -0.84 -17.93
C LEU A 90 -9.74 -1.37 -19.30
N THR A 91 -8.43 -1.42 -19.58
CA THR A 91 -7.92 -1.92 -20.87
C THR A 91 -8.26 -3.38 -21.11
N SER A 92 -8.14 -4.24 -20.10
CA SER A 92 -8.54 -5.66 -20.20
C SER A 92 -10.05 -5.82 -20.46
N LYS A 93 -10.90 -5.07 -19.75
CA LYS A 93 -12.36 -5.09 -19.99
C LYS A 93 -12.77 -4.53 -21.35
N VAL A 94 -12.06 -3.49 -21.85
CA VAL A 94 -12.26 -2.97 -23.20
C VAL A 94 -11.90 -4.04 -24.22
N LYS A 95 -10.75 -4.71 -24.07
CA LYS A 95 -10.31 -5.81 -24.95
C LYS A 95 -11.32 -6.96 -25.00
N GLU A 96 -11.85 -7.39 -23.85
CA GLU A 96 -12.92 -8.40 -23.80
C GLU A 96 -14.21 -7.93 -24.48
N SER A 97 -14.56 -6.65 -24.31
CA SER A 97 -15.77 -6.07 -24.91
C SER A 97 -15.66 -5.99 -26.43
N VAL A 98 -14.50 -5.60 -26.96
CA VAL A 98 -14.20 -5.59 -28.40
C VAL A 98 -14.27 -7.00 -28.97
N LYS A 99 -13.69 -8.00 -28.28
CA LYS A 99 -13.75 -9.40 -28.70
C LYS A 99 -15.20 -9.94 -28.78
N ARG A 100 -16.04 -9.60 -27.81
CA ARG A 100 -17.49 -9.96 -27.85
C ARG A 100 -18.25 -9.21 -28.93
N ALA A 101 -17.95 -7.93 -29.16
CA ALA A 101 -18.60 -7.14 -30.21
C ALA A 101 -18.25 -7.66 -31.61
N GLY A 102 -16.98 -8.03 -31.85
CA GLY A 102 -16.55 -8.68 -33.10
C GLY A 102 -17.21 -10.05 -33.32
N SER A 103 -17.45 -10.80 -32.25
CA SER A 103 -18.23 -12.05 -32.33
C SER A 103 -19.71 -11.80 -32.65
N PHE A 104 -20.28 -10.68 -32.19
CA PHE A 104 -21.68 -10.30 -32.42
C PHE A 104 -21.90 -9.75 -33.84
N SER A 105 -20.94 -9.01 -34.39
CA SER A 105 -20.98 -8.54 -35.78
C SER A 105 -20.88 -9.68 -36.79
N ASN A 106 -20.18 -10.76 -36.43
CA ASN A 106 -20.14 -11.98 -37.23
C ASN A 106 -21.48 -12.73 -37.19
N LEU A 107 -22.18 -12.71 -36.04
CA LEU A 107 -23.49 -13.33 -35.89
C LEU A 107 -24.60 -12.52 -36.60
N SER A 108 -24.52 -11.18 -36.61
CA SER A 108 -25.48 -10.35 -37.35
C SER A 108 -25.28 -10.37 -38.86
N ARG A 109 -24.05 -10.57 -39.34
CA ARG A 109 -23.78 -10.76 -40.78
C ARG A 109 -24.35 -12.08 -41.30
N SER A 110 -24.39 -13.12 -40.48
CA SER A 110 -24.97 -14.42 -40.82
C SER A 110 -26.52 -14.39 -40.91
N PHE A 111 -27.18 -13.32 -40.48
CA PHE A 111 -28.64 -13.27 -40.33
C PHE A 111 -29.32 -12.22 -41.23
N SER A 112 -28.57 -11.53 -42.11
CA SER A 112 -29.08 -10.31 -42.76
C SER A 112 -28.84 -10.22 -44.27
N ILE A 113 -28.20 -11.19 -44.91
CA ILE A 113 -27.95 -11.13 -46.37
C ILE A 113 -28.56 -12.34 -47.08
N ASP A 114 -28.35 -13.56 -46.57
CA ASP A 114 -28.80 -14.77 -47.25
C ASP A 114 -30.34 -14.96 -47.15
N ASP A 115 -30.94 -14.71 -45.99
CA ASP A 115 -32.42 -14.80 -45.80
C ASP A 115 -33.21 -13.78 -46.64
N PHE A 116 -32.59 -12.62 -46.95
CA PHE A 116 -33.24 -11.58 -47.76
C PHE A 116 -33.11 -11.88 -49.26
N ILE A 117 -31.97 -12.42 -49.70
CA ILE A 117 -31.78 -12.86 -51.09
C ILE A 117 -32.71 -14.04 -51.41
N GLU A 118 -32.84 -15.01 -50.50
CA GLU A 118 -33.72 -16.17 -50.67
C GLU A 118 -35.22 -15.78 -50.69
N ALA A 119 -35.63 -14.77 -49.91
CA ALA A 119 -36.98 -14.23 -49.95
C ALA A 119 -37.29 -13.41 -51.22
N THR A 120 -36.26 -12.81 -51.85
CA THR A 120 -36.44 -11.99 -53.06
C THR A 120 -36.44 -12.87 -54.31
N ASP A 121 -35.62 -13.92 -54.35
CA ASP A 121 -35.58 -14.89 -55.46
C ASP A 121 -36.84 -15.79 -55.50
N ALA A 122 -37.44 -16.08 -54.35
CA ALA A 122 -38.70 -16.83 -54.27
C ALA A 122 -39.91 -16.09 -54.89
N GLN A 123 -39.87 -14.75 -55.02
CA GLN A 123 -40.94 -13.99 -55.67
C GLN A 123 -40.76 -13.82 -57.19
N GLN A 124 -39.55 -14.05 -57.71
CA GLN A 124 -39.26 -13.83 -59.14
C GLN A 124 -39.65 -15.04 -60.02
N GLN A 125 -39.80 -16.24 -59.44
CA GLN A 125 -40.02 -17.48 -60.21
C GLN A 125 -41.49 -17.81 -60.53
N THR A 126 -42.47 -17.00 -60.11
CA THR A 126 -43.90 -17.28 -60.39
C THR A 126 -44.48 -16.52 -61.59
N HIS A 127 -43.68 -15.78 -62.37
CA HIS A 127 -44.21 -14.85 -63.38
C HIS A 127 -43.73 -15.04 -64.83
N ASP A 128 -43.12 -16.17 -65.18
CA ASP A 128 -42.82 -16.52 -66.57
C ASP A 128 -43.96 -17.38 -67.17
N GLY A 129 -45.04 -16.71 -67.59
CA GLY A 129 -46.16 -17.36 -68.27
C GLY A 129 -47.24 -16.40 -68.76
N ALA A 130 -47.23 -16.17 -70.08
CA ALA A 130 -48.31 -15.64 -70.93
C ALA A 130 -48.60 -14.11 -70.95
N HIS A 131 -48.61 -13.59 -72.18
CA HIS A 131 -49.03 -12.24 -72.58
C HIS A 131 -50.53 -11.98 -72.36
N ALA A 132 -50.86 -10.90 -71.64
CA ALA A 132 -52.13 -10.17 -71.72
C ALA A 132 -51.96 -8.73 -71.15
N PRO A 133 -52.72 -7.71 -71.60
CA PRO A 133 -52.58 -6.35 -71.11
C PRO A 133 -53.24 -6.18 -69.72
N VAL A 134 -52.44 -5.76 -68.74
CA VAL A 134 -52.83 -5.58 -67.33
C VAL A 134 -53.42 -4.16 -67.12
N PRO A 135 -54.56 -3.99 -66.43
CA PRO A 135 -55.07 -2.66 -66.07
C PRO A 135 -54.25 -2.04 -64.93
N ALA A 136 -54.23 -0.71 -64.88
CA ALA A 136 -53.41 0.15 -64.03
C ALA A 136 -53.06 -0.41 -62.63
N GLN A 137 -51.75 -0.52 -62.36
CA GLN A 137 -51.20 -0.86 -61.04
C GLN A 137 -51.57 0.19 -59.98
N PRO A 138 -52.00 -0.20 -58.77
CA PRO A 138 -52.08 0.72 -57.64
C PRO A 138 -50.65 1.08 -57.16
N PRO A 139 -50.44 2.29 -56.61
CA PRO A 139 -49.12 2.76 -56.24
C PRO A 139 -48.47 1.86 -55.17
N ALA A 140 -47.21 1.49 -55.43
CA ALA A 140 -46.39 0.62 -54.61
C ALA A 140 -46.38 1.04 -53.13
N ARG A 141 -46.89 0.15 -52.26
CA ARG A 141 -46.89 0.25 -50.80
C ARG A 141 -45.45 0.12 -50.27
N LYS A 142 -44.66 1.20 -50.33
CA LYS A 142 -43.29 1.30 -49.74
C LYS A 142 -43.29 1.65 -48.24
N GLU A 143 -44.42 2.10 -47.70
CA GLU A 143 -44.59 2.50 -46.29
C GLU A 143 -44.28 1.43 -45.21
N PRO A 144 -44.59 0.12 -45.36
CA PRO A 144 -44.45 -0.83 -44.25
C PRO A 144 -42.98 -1.21 -43.98
N LEU A 145 -42.12 -1.17 -45.01
CA LEU A 145 -40.71 -1.55 -44.89
C LEU A 145 -39.89 -0.44 -44.22
N GLN A 146 -40.11 0.82 -44.60
CA GLN A 146 -39.45 1.96 -43.96
C GLN A 146 -39.90 2.14 -42.51
N ALA A 147 -41.20 1.95 -42.21
CA ALA A 147 -41.69 1.95 -40.84
C ALA A 147 -41.15 0.79 -39.98
N ALA A 148 -40.87 -0.37 -40.58
CA ALA A 148 -40.21 -1.49 -39.91
C ALA A 148 -38.73 -1.21 -39.63
N LEU A 149 -38.03 -0.60 -40.59
CA LEU A 149 -36.62 -0.21 -40.46
C LEU A 149 -36.43 0.85 -39.36
N ASP A 150 -37.31 1.85 -39.30
CA ASP A 150 -37.27 2.90 -38.27
C ASP A 150 -37.52 2.33 -36.85
N LYS A 151 -38.44 1.36 -36.73
CA LYS A 151 -38.68 0.66 -35.45
C LYS A 151 -37.46 -0.18 -35.03
N ALA A 152 -36.80 -0.84 -35.97
CA ALA A 152 -35.57 -1.60 -35.70
C ALA A 152 -34.41 -0.68 -35.28
N GLN A 153 -34.24 0.46 -35.95
CA GLN A 153 -33.23 1.48 -35.59
C GLN A 153 -33.51 2.11 -34.22
N ALA A 154 -34.77 2.43 -33.91
CA ALA A 154 -35.17 2.96 -32.60
C ALA A 154 -34.97 1.94 -31.47
N PHE A 155 -35.24 0.66 -31.73
CA PHE A 155 -34.98 -0.43 -30.79
C PHE A 155 -33.48 -0.62 -30.55
N ALA A 156 -32.67 -0.61 -31.62
CA ALA A 156 -31.22 -0.67 -31.53
C ALA A 156 -30.63 0.51 -30.73
N ALA A 157 -31.11 1.74 -30.97
CA ALA A 157 -30.70 2.92 -30.22
C ALA A 157 -31.08 2.84 -28.74
N ARG A 158 -32.28 2.33 -28.41
CA ARG A 158 -32.71 2.08 -27.03
C ARG A 158 -31.84 1.01 -26.35
N MET A 159 -31.54 -0.08 -27.03
CA MET A 159 -30.65 -1.14 -26.53
C MET A 159 -29.22 -0.63 -26.30
N LEU A 160 -28.68 0.17 -27.21
CA LEU A 160 -27.37 0.79 -27.06
C LEU A 160 -27.34 1.71 -25.83
N LYS A 161 -28.38 2.53 -25.60
CA LYS A 161 -28.50 3.38 -24.39
C LYS A 161 -28.59 2.56 -23.10
N VAL A 162 -29.35 1.45 -23.10
CA VAL A 162 -29.46 0.55 -21.93
C VAL A 162 -28.13 -0.13 -21.64
N LEU A 163 -27.44 -0.64 -22.66
CA LEU A 163 -26.12 -1.25 -22.52
C LEU A 163 -25.07 -0.23 -22.04
N THR A 164 -25.10 0.99 -22.55
CA THR A 164 -24.22 2.09 -22.14
C THR A 164 -24.49 2.51 -20.69
N LYS A 165 -25.76 2.64 -20.29
CA LYS A 165 -26.15 2.93 -18.90
C LYS A 165 -25.72 1.82 -17.94
N ARG A 166 -25.97 0.54 -18.28
CA ARG A 166 -25.52 -0.62 -17.48
C ARG A 166 -23.99 -0.70 -17.39
N ARG A 167 -23.28 -0.34 -18.44
CA ARG A 167 -21.80 -0.29 -18.46
C ARG A 167 -21.27 0.84 -17.57
N ILE A 168 -21.83 2.04 -17.66
CA ILE A 168 -21.47 3.18 -16.81
C ILE A 168 -21.70 2.84 -15.34
N LEU A 169 -22.88 2.31 -14.99
CA LEU A 169 -23.20 1.93 -13.60
C LEU A 169 -22.27 0.85 -13.04
N ARG A 170 -21.83 -0.10 -13.87
CA ARG A 170 -20.89 -1.15 -13.46
C ARG A 170 -19.46 -0.62 -13.26
N VAL A 171 -19.03 0.34 -14.08
CA VAL A 171 -17.72 0.98 -13.92
C VAL A 171 -17.73 1.92 -12.72
N THR A 172 -18.78 2.73 -12.53
CA THR A 172 -18.87 3.66 -11.39
C THR A 172 -18.95 2.91 -10.06
N SER A 173 -19.75 1.86 -9.96
CA SER A 173 -19.82 1.02 -8.74
C SER A 173 -18.47 0.35 -8.43
N PHE A 174 -17.76 -0.16 -9.44
CA PHE A 174 -16.42 -0.72 -9.27
C PHE A 174 -15.41 0.33 -8.79
N THR A 175 -15.38 1.50 -9.44
CA THR A 175 -14.49 2.61 -9.08
C THR A 175 -14.79 3.11 -7.66
N LEU A 176 -16.07 3.26 -7.29
CA LEU A 176 -16.46 3.66 -5.94
C LEU A 176 -16.02 2.64 -4.89
N ALA A 177 -16.20 1.34 -5.17
CA ALA A 177 -15.74 0.28 -4.28
C ALA A 177 -14.21 0.27 -4.11
N LEU A 178 -13.47 0.55 -5.19
CA LEU A 178 -12.02 0.66 -5.17
C LEU A 178 -11.56 1.89 -4.38
N VAL A 179 -12.11 3.06 -4.68
CA VAL A 179 -11.82 4.32 -3.97
C VAL A 179 -12.11 4.19 -2.48
N ARG A 180 -13.25 3.60 -2.10
CA ARG A 180 -13.58 3.33 -0.69
C ARG A 180 -12.53 2.48 0.00
N ARG A 181 -12.07 1.39 -0.65
CA ARG A 181 -11.01 0.52 -0.09
C ARG A 181 -9.69 1.26 0.06
N VAL A 182 -9.34 2.09 -0.93
CA VAL A 182 -8.09 2.86 -0.93
C VAL A 182 -8.11 3.91 0.17
N ILE A 183 -9.19 4.68 0.30
CA ILE A 183 -9.36 5.65 1.39
C ILE A 183 -9.27 4.95 2.74
N PHE A 184 -9.96 3.81 2.91
CA PHE A 184 -9.88 3.03 4.14
C PHE A 184 -8.45 2.61 4.47
N ASN A 185 -7.70 2.14 3.47
CA ASN A 185 -6.30 1.77 3.65
C ASN A 185 -5.43 2.97 3.99
N ILE A 186 -5.59 4.12 3.32
CA ILE A 186 -4.85 5.35 3.61
C ILE A 186 -5.11 5.80 5.04
N VAL A 187 -6.37 5.88 5.46
CA VAL A 187 -6.74 6.28 6.83
C VAL A 187 -6.15 5.31 7.85
N ARG A 188 -6.29 3.99 7.65
CA ARG A 188 -5.69 2.96 8.50
C ARG A 188 -4.18 3.15 8.64
N SER A 189 -3.49 3.42 7.54
CA SER A 189 -2.04 3.63 7.48
C SER A 189 -1.59 4.87 8.24
N SER A 190 -2.29 5.98 8.01
CA SER A 190 -1.99 7.25 8.66
C SER A 190 -2.27 7.20 10.16
N VAL A 191 -3.34 6.50 10.56
CA VAL A 191 -3.65 6.25 11.98
C VAL A 191 -2.57 5.38 12.60
N PHE A 192 -2.14 4.31 11.93
CA PHE A 192 -1.05 3.47 12.39
C PHE A 192 0.23 4.29 12.64
N LEU A 193 0.67 5.09 11.67
CA LEU A 193 1.90 5.87 11.83
C LEU A 193 1.81 6.89 12.98
N GLY A 194 0.66 7.59 13.10
CA GLY A 194 0.43 8.53 14.19
C GLY A 194 0.43 7.85 15.56
N VAL A 195 -0.31 6.75 15.69
CA VAL A 195 -0.39 5.97 16.94
C VAL A 195 0.94 5.32 17.29
N TYR A 196 1.69 4.81 16.31
CA TYR A 196 3.00 4.20 16.55
C TYR A 196 3.98 5.19 17.20
N CYS A 197 4.10 6.39 16.64
CA CYS A 197 4.99 7.42 17.20
C CYS A 197 4.49 7.93 18.56
N SER A 198 3.19 8.18 18.72
CA SER A 198 2.64 8.62 20.02
C SER A 198 2.75 7.55 21.10
N ALA A 199 2.54 6.28 20.76
CA ALA A 199 2.68 5.16 21.68
C ALA A 199 4.12 5.00 22.18
N ALA A 200 5.12 5.32 21.35
CA ALA A 200 6.52 5.33 21.76
C ALA A 200 6.77 6.37 22.88
N TRP A 201 6.24 7.58 22.72
CA TRP A 201 6.35 8.63 23.74
C TRP A 201 5.58 8.29 25.01
N LEU A 202 4.33 7.81 24.88
CA LEU A 202 3.52 7.41 26.01
C LEU A 202 4.19 6.26 26.80
N ALA A 203 4.74 5.27 26.10
CA ALA A 203 5.44 4.16 26.72
C ALA A 203 6.75 4.62 27.40
N ALA A 204 7.46 5.61 26.83
CA ALA A 204 8.63 6.21 27.47
C ALA A 204 8.26 6.96 28.76
N CYS A 205 7.20 7.77 28.75
CA CYS A 205 6.68 8.44 29.93
C CYS A 205 6.24 7.44 31.00
N PHE A 206 5.53 6.38 30.60
CA PHE A 206 5.06 5.33 31.49
C PHE A 206 6.22 4.53 32.11
N ALA A 207 7.21 4.12 31.31
CA ALA A 207 8.41 3.44 31.79
C ALA A 207 9.19 4.29 32.80
N HIS A 208 9.28 5.60 32.56
CA HIS A 208 9.92 6.52 33.49
C HIS A 208 9.13 6.69 34.80
N ASN A 209 7.80 6.78 34.71
CA ASN A 209 6.92 7.03 35.86
C ASN A 209 6.70 5.80 36.74
N MET A 210 6.54 4.61 36.15
CA MET A 210 6.37 3.37 36.91
C MET A 210 7.64 2.91 37.60
N SER A 211 8.78 3.00 36.90
CA SER A 211 9.96 2.27 37.33
C SER A 211 10.77 3.07 38.35
N GLY A 212 10.77 4.42 38.30
CA GLY A 212 11.75 5.26 38.99
C GLY A 212 13.23 4.97 38.65
N VAL A 213 13.47 3.88 37.91
CA VAL A 213 14.75 3.20 37.73
C VAL A 213 15.17 3.40 36.28
N LYS A 214 16.18 4.24 36.15
CA LYS A 214 16.82 4.64 34.91
C LYS A 214 17.78 3.51 34.51
N GLY A 215 17.28 2.56 33.71
CA GLY A 215 18.07 1.41 33.26
C GLY A 215 17.74 0.99 31.83
N PRO A 216 18.70 0.41 31.10
CA PRO A 216 18.55 0.11 29.67
C PRO A 216 17.48 -0.95 29.38
N PHE A 217 17.09 -1.75 30.38
CA PHE A 217 16.03 -2.74 30.26
C PHE A 217 14.65 -2.10 30.01
N TRP A 218 14.29 -1.09 30.80
CA TRP A 218 12.99 -0.42 30.71
C TRP A 218 12.79 0.33 29.40
N VAL A 219 13.88 0.83 28.83
CA VAL A 219 13.84 1.51 27.53
C VAL A 219 13.76 0.55 26.35
N ARG A 220 14.40 -0.62 26.46
CA ARG A 220 14.12 -1.70 25.51
C ARG A 220 12.68 -2.20 25.59
N LEU A 221 12.10 -2.26 26.79
CA LEU A 221 10.70 -2.68 26.96
C LEU A 221 9.70 -1.67 26.37
N HIS A 222 9.90 -0.36 26.52
CA HIS A 222 8.93 0.59 25.97
C HIS A 222 8.86 0.54 24.42
N LEU A 223 9.97 0.19 23.76
CA LEU A 223 10.04 -0.04 22.30
C LEU A 223 9.22 -1.27 21.89
N MET A 224 9.13 -2.30 22.74
CA MET A 224 8.25 -3.44 22.47
C MET A 224 6.78 -3.03 22.51
N PHE A 225 6.38 -2.19 23.46
CA PHE A 225 5.00 -1.74 23.59
C PHE A 225 4.57 -0.80 22.47
N SER A 226 5.46 0.07 21.95
CA SER A 226 5.14 0.89 20.77
C SER A 226 4.92 0.03 19.52
N GLY A 227 5.65 -1.08 19.39
CA GLY A 227 5.49 -2.06 18.32
C GLY A 227 4.09 -2.70 18.23
N LEU A 228 3.32 -2.73 19.32
CA LEU A 228 1.93 -3.23 19.31
C LEU A 228 1.01 -2.39 18.42
N ALA A 229 1.36 -1.13 18.13
CA ALA A 229 0.62 -0.31 17.17
C ALA A 229 0.60 -0.95 15.77
N CYS A 230 1.56 -1.81 15.42
CA CYS A 230 1.55 -2.59 14.18
C CYS A 230 0.31 -3.49 14.03
N LEU A 231 -0.38 -3.82 15.12
CA LEU A 231 -1.64 -4.55 15.07
C LEU A 231 -2.78 -3.72 14.43
N LEU A 232 -2.66 -2.40 14.39
CA LEU A 232 -3.57 -1.54 13.64
C LEU A 232 -3.39 -1.69 12.13
N GLU A 233 -2.30 -2.31 11.66
CA GLU A 233 -2.05 -2.53 10.23
C GLU A 233 -2.57 -3.87 9.71
N ALA A 234 -2.80 -3.98 8.40
CA ALA A 234 -3.32 -5.21 7.80
C ALA A 234 -2.29 -6.35 7.90
N LYS A 235 -2.72 -7.61 8.11
CA LYS A 235 -1.81 -8.77 8.30
C LYS A 235 -0.72 -8.87 7.22
N SER A 236 -1.09 -8.65 5.95
CA SER A 236 -0.15 -8.67 4.82
C SER A 236 0.95 -7.60 4.96
N ARG A 237 0.57 -6.39 5.40
CA ARG A 237 1.49 -5.27 5.52
C ARG A 237 2.39 -5.36 6.75
N ARG A 238 1.94 -6.00 7.83
CA ARG A 238 2.75 -6.24 9.04
C ARG A 238 4.02 -7.03 8.73
N ILE A 239 3.91 -8.07 7.89
CA ILE A 239 5.05 -8.90 7.49
C ILE A 239 6.03 -8.08 6.64
N GLU A 240 5.52 -7.24 5.73
CA GLU A 240 6.37 -6.38 4.91
C GLU A 240 7.12 -5.37 5.77
N LEU A 241 6.42 -4.66 6.67
CA LEU A 241 7.04 -3.74 7.62
C LEU A 241 8.08 -4.44 8.49
N ALA A 242 7.77 -5.64 9.03
CA ALA A 242 8.72 -6.41 9.81
C ALA A 242 9.97 -6.76 8.99
N MET A 243 9.81 -7.20 7.74
CA MET A 243 10.92 -7.52 6.84
C MET A 243 11.79 -6.30 6.55
N TYR A 244 11.21 -5.10 6.47
CA TYR A 244 11.97 -3.85 6.35
C TYR A 244 12.70 -3.46 7.65
N CYS A 245 12.08 -3.67 8.81
CA CYS A 245 12.64 -3.26 10.10
C CYS A 245 13.72 -4.21 10.62
N ILE A 246 13.63 -5.52 10.35
CA ILE A 246 14.59 -6.54 10.81
C ILE A 246 16.04 -6.20 10.44
N PRO A 247 16.41 -5.94 9.17
CA PRO A 247 17.80 -5.65 8.82
C PRO A 247 18.30 -4.36 9.46
N GLN A 248 17.44 -3.34 9.58
CA GLN A 248 17.80 -2.09 10.26
C GLN A 248 18.03 -2.30 11.76
N ALA A 249 17.16 -3.07 12.42
CA ALA A 249 17.31 -3.42 13.83
C ALA A 249 18.56 -4.25 14.07
N LEU A 250 18.86 -5.20 13.19
CA LEU A 250 20.09 -6.01 13.26
C LEU A 250 21.34 -5.14 13.07
N ASN A 251 21.34 -4.24 12.09
CA ASN A 251 22.44 -3.31 11.86
C ASN A 251 22.68 -2.42 13.09
N SER A 252 21.62 -1.83 13.66
CA SER A 252 21.72 -1.07 14.92
C SER A 252 22.27 -1.91 16.07
N ALA A 253 21.78 -3.15 16.24
CA ALA A 253 22.25 -4.05 17.30
C ALA A 253 23.72 -4.45 17.14
N VAL A 254 24.17 -4.72 15.91
CA VAL A 254 25.57 -5.03 15.60
C VAL A 254 26.45 -3.81 15.89
N ASN A 255 26.07 -2.63 15.44
CA ASN A 255 26.82 -1.39 15.69
C ASN A 255 26.95 -1.08 17.19
N GLU A 256 25.88 -1.27 17.97
CA GLU A 256 25.94 -1.18 19.42
C GLU A 256 26.87 -2.23 20.03
N ALA A 257 26.77 -3.49 19.58
CA ALA A 257 27.61 -4.57 20.09
C ALA A 257 29.10 -4.37 19.79
N ILE A 258 29.45 -3.78 18.64
CA ILE A 258 30.81 -3.35 18.30
C ILE A 258 31.25 -2.23 19.26
N LYS A 259 30.43 -1.18 19.41
CA LYS A 259 30.73 -0.02 20.26
C LYS A 259 31.03 -0.41 21.71
N TYR A 260 30.29 -1.38 22.25
CA TYR A 260 30.45 -1.87 23.62
C TYR A 260 31.42 -3.05 23.75
N ASN A 261 32.19 -3.38 22.71
CA ASN A 261 33.13 -4.52 22.66
C ASN A 261 32.48 -5.86 23.10
N LYS A 262 31.20 -6.06 22.78
CA LYS A 262 30.48 -7.31 23.07
C LYS A 262 30.68 -8.38 22.00
N LEU A 263 31.11 -7.97 20.80
CA LEU A 263 31.43 -8.89 19.72
C LEU A 263 32.91 -9.26 19.76
N PRO A 264 33.26 -10.52 19.45
CA PRO A 264 34.64 -10.95 19.43
C PRO A 264 35.39 -10.29 18.27
N ARG A 265 36.66 -9.94 18.49
CA ARG A 265 37.51 -9.19 17.55
C ARG A 265 37.59 -9.84 16.17
N TRP A 266 37.62 -11.18 16.12
CA TRP A 266 37.71 -11.94 14.89
C TRP A 266 36.50 -11.70 13.97
N LEU A 267 35.28 -11.60 14.54
CA LEU A 267 34.05 -11.41 13.77
C LEU A 267 33.95 -10.00 13.18
N VAL A 268 34.42 -9.00 13.92
CA VAL A 268 34.46 -7.60 13.47
C VAL A 268 35.52 -7.39 12.38
N ASN A 269 36.60 -8.17 12.40
CA ASN A 269 37.70 -8.06 11.45
C ASN A 269 37.47 -8.84 10.14
N LEU A 270 36.35 -9.56 10.01
CA LEU A 270 36.00 -10.21 8.75
C LEU A 270 35.63 -9.16 7.71
N ARG A 271 36.60 -8.85 6.85
CA ARG A 271 36.42 -7.98 5.69
C ARG A 271 35.44 -8.67 4.72
N HIS A 272 34.46 -7.92 4.20
CA HIS A 272 33.49 -8.37 3.18
C HIS A 272 32.38 -9.33 3.64
N LEU A 273 31.94 -9.29 4.91
CA LEU A 273 30.77 -10.07 5.36
C LEU A 273 29.48 -9.75 4.60
N ASP A 274 29.33 -8.52 4.14
CA ASP A 274 28.24 -8.06 3.26
C ASP A 274 28.17 -8.87 1.96
N VAL A 275 29.32 -9.13 1.33
CA VAL A 275 29.41 -9.97 0.11
C VAL A 275 29.00 -11.41 0.42
N LEU A 276 29.43 -11.96 1.56
CA LEU A 276 29.06 -13.32 1.97
C LEU A 276 27.55 -13.45 2.21
N PHE A 277 26.93 -12.49 2.91
CA PHE A 277 25.48 -12.46 3.09
C PHE A 277 24.74 -12.32 1.76
N PHE A 278 25.26 -11.51 0.84
CA PHE A 278 24.68 -11.38 -0.50
C PHE A 278 24.76 -12.69 -1.29
N CYS A 279 25.92 -13.36 -1.29
CA CYS A 279 26.11 -14.66 -1.95
C CYS A 279 25.19 -15.72 -1.35
N LEU A 280 25.08 -15.78 -0.02
CA LEU A 280 24.20 -16.72 0.68
C LEU A 280 22.72 -16.45 0.36
N ALA A 281 22.27 -15.21 0.45
CA ALA A 281 20.89 -14.83 0.12
C ALA A 281 20.54 -15.15 -1.34
N SER A 282 21.47 -14.91 -2.26
CA SER A 282 21.32 -15.23 -3.68
C SER A 282 21.25 -16.75 -3.90
N ALA A 283 22.12 -17.52 -3.24
CA ALA A 283 22.12 -18.98 -3.31
C ALA A 283 20.80 -19.58 -2.80
N VAL A 284 20.30 -19.09 -1.66
CA VAL A 284 19.01 -19.51 -1.09
C VAL A 284 17.86 -19.16 -2.03
N THR A 285 17.87 -17.97 -2.64
CA THR A 285 16.82 -17.53 -3.57
C THR A 285 16.74 -18.44 -4.80
N VAL A 286 17.89 -18.77 -5.40
CA VAL A 286 17.96 -19.67 -6.57
C VAL A 286 17.59 -21.10 -6.18
N PHE A 287 18.01 -21.57 -5.00
CA PHE A 287 17.63 -22.88 -4.47
C PHE A 287 16.12 -23.00 -4.32
N CYS A 288 15.47 -22.03 -3.69
CA CYS A 288 14.00 -22.00 -3.54
C CYS A 288 13.30 -21.94 -4.91
N TYR A 289 13.84 -21.19 -5.87
CA TYR A 289 13.26 -21.11 -7.21
C TYR A 289 13.27 -22.46 -7.94
N LYS A 290 14.36 -23.24 -7.82
CA LYS A 290 14.48 -24.56 -8.46
C LYS A 290 13.68 -25.65 -7.76
N ASN A 291 13.71 -25.68 -6.42
CA ASN A 291 13.17 -26.81 -5.64
C ASN A 291 11.74 -26.61 -5.15
N ASP A 292 11.31 -25.38 -4.85
CA ASP A 292 9.93 -25.09 -4.43
C ASP A 292 9.45 -23.72 -4.96
N PRO A 293 9.07 -23.64 -6.25
CA PRO A 293 8.63 -22.40 -6.86
C PRO A 293 7.31 -21.87 -6.26
N LYS A 294 6.55 -22.68 -5.52
CA LYS A 294 5.28 -22.27 -4.90
C LYS A 294 5.49 -21.36 -3.69
N SER A 295 6.65 -21.44 -3.03
CA SER A 295 6.98 -20.60 -1.89
C SER A 295 7.34 -19.15 -2.26
N ILE A 296 7.65 -18.87 -3.52
CA ILE A 296 8.08 -17.55 -3.99
C ILE A 296 6.88 -16.67 -4.36
N ARG A 297 6.94 -15.38 -4.01
CA ARG A 297 5.91 -14.40 -4.42
C ARG A 297 5.75 -14.42 -5.95
N PRO A 298 4.52 -14.51 -6.50
CA PRO A 298 4.30 -14.64 -7.95
C PRO A 298 4.97 -13.54 -8.79
N SER A 299 5.02 -12.31 -8.30
CA SER A 299 5.69 -11.19 -8.97
C SER A 299 7.20 -11.41 -9.09
N PHE A 300 7.82 -11.94 -8.03
CA PHE A 300 9.25 -12.26 -8.03
C PHE A 300 9.54 -13.49 -8.89
N TYR A 301 8.67 -14.49 -8.85
CA TYR A 301 8.76 -15.67 -9.72
C TYR A 301 8.70 -15.28 -11.20
N PHE A 302 7.78 -14.38 -11.57
CA PHE A 302 7.69 -13.87 -12.94
C PHE A 302 8.96 -13.11 -13.36
N LEU A 303 9.49 -12.24 -12.48
CA LEU A 303 10.73 -11.51 -12.72
C LEU A 303 11.91 -12.47 -12.92
N MET A 304 12.06 -13.48 -12.07
CA MET A 304 13.11 -14.49 -12.19
C MET A 304 12.94 -15.29 -13.48
N LYS A 305 11.72 -15.73 -13.79
CA LYS A 305 11.44 -16.42 -15.05
C LYS A 305 11.81 -15.56 -16.27
N TRP A 306 11.59 -14.25 -16.22
CA TRP A 306 11.99 -13.34 -17.29
C TRP A 306 13.50 -13.10 -17.36
N LEU A 307 14.18 -12.93 -16.22
CA LEU A 307 15.63 -12.74 -16.15
C LEU A 307 16.43 -13.96 -16.62
N TRP A 308 15.88 -15.16 -16.44
CA TRP A 308 16.54 -16.44 -16.74
C TRP A 308 15.92 -17.18 -17.94
N ALA A 309 15.03 -16.53 -18.70
CA ALA A 309 14.51 -17.03 -19.98
C ALA A 309 15.34 -16.52 -21.14
#